data_AF-A0A9J7EX98-F1
#
_entry.id   AF-A0A9J7EX98-F1
#
_cell.length_a   1.000
_cell.length_b   1.000
_cell.length_c   1.000
_cell.angle_alpha   90.00
_cell.angle_beta   90.00
_cell.angle_gamma   90.00
#
_symmetry.space_group_name_H-M   'P 1'
#
loop_
_entity.id
_entity.type
_entity.pdbx_description
1 polymer ?
#
loop_
_entity_poly.entity_id
_entity_poly.type
_entity_poly.pdbx_seq_one_letter_code
_entity_poly.pdbx_strand_id
1 'polypeptide(L)'
;MSSGFLSRTLLPLRQVFTAQTSHLHSSDVTFAAVKKTTSAAGGVMGLGKGKKKVGKLGAMEKKEMPVESDPHKLVNYVCGSNIYTTGEDVKLQEDGAYPAWLWALRTRAPALAELAPDSKQYWLRVRTAAMRRNNKLRSMRKF
;
A
#
# COMPACT_ATOMS: atom_id res chain seq x y z
N MET A 1 7.73 -65.00 -38.77
CA MET A 1 8.84 -64.24 -38.14
C MET A 1 9.24 -63.11 -39.07
N SER A 2 9.71 -62.00 -38.51
CA SER A 2 10.11 -60.73 -39.15
C SER A 2 8.94 -59.77 -39.49
N SER A 3 8.52 -58.89 -38.58
CA SER A 3 9.14 -57.63 -38.09
C SER A 3 8.99 -56.49 -39.10
N GLY A 4 8.13 -55.53 -38.76
CA GLY A 4 7.82 -54.36 -39.57
C GLY A 4 8.94 -53.32 -39.63
N PHE A 5 8.82 -52.43 -40.61
CA PHE A 5 9.59 -51.20 -40.68
C PHE A 5 8.64 -50.03 -40.99
N LEU A 6 8.32 -49.27 -39.95
CA LEU A 6 7.73 -47.94 -40.05
C LEU A 6 8.83 -46.97 -40.49
N SER A 7 8.91 -46.65 -41.78
CA SER A 7 9.75 -45.55 -42.27
C SER A 7 9.07 -44.21 -41.97
N ARG A 8 9.39 -43.62 -40.82
CA ARG A 8 9.07 -42.21 -40.53
C ARG A 8 9.97 -41.31 -41.37
N THR A 9 9.43 -40.77 -42.45
CA THR A 9 10.02 -39.64 -43.18
C THR A 9 9.95 -38.39 -42.31
N LEU A 10 11.11 -37.85 -41.89
CA LEU A 10 11.20 -36.55 -41.24
C LEU A 10 11.29 -35.47 -42.33
N LEU A 11 10.27 -34.61 -42.40
CA LEU A 11 10.32 -33.39 -43.22
C LEU A 11 11.17 -32.31 -42.49
N PRO A 12 12.16 -31.68 -43.15
CA PRO A 12 12.86 -30.53 -42.61
C PRO A 12 12.10 -29.24 -42.97
N LEU A 13 11.52 -28.57 -41.99
CA LEU A 13 10.95 -27.22 -42.13
C LEU A 13 11.54 -26.33 -41.03
N ARG A 14 12.68 -25.70 -41.29
CA ARG A 14 12.84 -24.35 -41.85
C ARG A 14 12.25 -23.24 -40.95
N GLN A 15 13.18 -22.37 -40.54
CA GLN A 15 13.07 -20.93 -40.29
C GLN A 15 13.28 -20.51 -38.83
N VAL A 16 14.54 -20.16 -38.57
CA VAL A 16 14.94 -19.32 -37.44
C VAL A 16 14.31 -17.95 -37.66
N PHE A 17 13.25 -17.63 -36.95
CA PHE A 17 12.69 -16.29 -36.94
C PHE A 17 13.59 -15.44 -36.04
N THR A 18 14.51 -14.70 -36.66
CA THR A 18 15.23 -13.63 -35.96
C THR A 18 14.22 -12.51 -35.73
N ALA A 19 13.67 -12.43 -34.52
CA ALA A 19 12.88 -11.28 -34.12
C ALA A 19 13.82 -10.06 -34.08
N GLN A 20 13.62 -9.13 -35.02
CA GLN A 20 14.21 -7.79 -34.96
C GLN A 20 13.68 -7.12 -33.69
N THR A 21 14.57 -6.86 -32.73
CA THR A 21 14.25 -6.09 -31.52
C THR A 21 14.07 -4.63 -31.92
N SER A 22 12.85 -4.26 -32.32
CA SER A 22 12.50 -2.87 -32.56
C SER A 22 12.41 -2.13 -31.21
N HIS A 23 13.50 -1.42 -30.90
CA HIS A 23 13.49 -0.10 -30.29
C HIS A 23 12.57 0.09 -29.06
N LEU A 24 13.04 -0.36 -27.88
CA LEU A 24 12.49 0.08 -26.61
C LEU A 24 12.82 1.57 -26.41
N HIS A 25 11.85 2.46 -26.67
CA HIS A 25 11.89 3.83 -26.17
C HIS A 25 11.57 3.82 -24.66
N SER A 26 12.55 3.40 -23.86
CA SER A 26 12.62 3.75 -22.45
C SER A 26 13.87 4.59 -22.29
N SER A 27 13.70 5.91 -22.22
CA SER A 27 14.78 6.79 -21.81
C SER A 27 15.18 6.39 -20.39
N ASP A 28 16.35 5.77 -20.26
CA ASP A 28 16.95 5.38 -19.00
C ASP A 28 17.28 6.64 -18.17
N VAL A 29 16.31 7.11 -17.39
CA VAL A 29 16.59 7.93 -16.21
C VAL A 29 16.59 6.98 -15.03
N THR A 30 17.74 6.32 -14.83
CA THR A 30 18.01 5.49 -13.67
C THR A 30 18.22 6.41 -12.46
N PHE A 31 17.18 6.63 -11.66
CA PHE A 31 17.38 7.16 -10.31
C PHE A 31 17.96 6.05 -9.43
N ALA A 32 19.29 5.92 -9.43
CA ALA A 32 20.00 5.11 -8.47
C ALA A 32 19.81 5.73 -7.06
N ALA A 33 18.96 5.11 -6.25
CA ALA A 33 18.86 5.44 -4.83
C ALA A 33 20.16 5.05 -4.13
N VAL A 34 21.05 6.02 -3.91
CA VAL A 34 22.23 5.86 -3.05
C VAL A 34 21.77 5.57 -1.62
N LYS A 35 21.88 4.31 -1.22
CA LYS A 35 21.73 3.89 0.16
C LYS A 35 23.03 4.26 0.87
N LYS A 36 23.04 5.36 1.63
CA LYS A 36 24.17 5.71 2.50
C LYS A 36 24.29 4.65 3.60
N THR A 37 25.21 3.72 3.40
CA THR A 37 25.74 2.83 4.43
C THR A 37 26.70 3.64 5.28
N THR A 38 26.34 3.97 6.53
CA THR A 38 27.35 4.20 7.56
C THR A 38 27.74 2.83 8.09
N SER A 39 28.72 2.24 7.42
CA SER A 39 29.44 1.07 7.89
C SER A 39 30.18 1.43 9.17
N ALA A 40 29.88 0.74 10.27
CA ALA A 40 30.84 0.58 11.35
C ALA A 40 30.64 -0.82 11.94
N ALA A 41 31.55 -1.70 11.51
CA ALA A 41 32.02 -2.91 12.17
C ALA A 41 30.95 -3.93 12.61
N GLY A 42 30.92 -5.03 11.86
CA GLY A 42 30.21 -6.24 12.27
C GLY A 42 30.85 -6.94 13.46
N GLY A 43 30.09 -7.93 13.96
CA GLY A 43 30.55 -8.99 14.84
C GLY A 43 30.42 -8.63 16.32
N VAL A 44 29.41 -9.18 16.99
CA VAL A 44 29.55 -10.41 17.78
C VAL A 44 28.17 -10.82 18.32
N MET A 45 28.03 -12.13 18.49
CA MET A 45 26.93 -12.78 19.19
C MET A 45 26.64 -12.17 20.57
N GLY A 46 25.43 -12.44 21.06
CA GLY A 46 24.81 -11.76 22.19
C GLY A 46 25.64 -11.67 23.46
N LEU A 47 25.49 -10.54 24.15
CA LEU A 47 25.69 -10.44 25.59
C LEU A 47 25.08 -9.12 26.08
N GLY A 48 24.34 -9.19 27.18
CA GLY A 48 24.19 -8.06 28.09
C GLY A 48 23.14 -7.02 27.71
N LYS A 49 22.02 -7.03 28.45
CA LYS A 49 21.67 -6.01 29.47
C LYS A 49 22.25 -4.58 29.29
N GLY A 50 22.30 -4.06 28.07
CA GLY A 50 22.66 -2.68 27.79
C GLY A 50 21.43 -1.82 27.99
N LYS A 51 21.32 -1.19 29.16
CA LYS A 51 20.42 -0.05 29.41
C LYS A 51 20.61 0.97 28.28
N LYS A 52 19.83 0.85 27.19
CA LYS A 52 19.48 2.01 26.38
C LYS A 52 18.78 2.93 27.35
N LYS A 53 19.47 4.01 27.73
CA LYS A 53 18.86 5.16 28.39
C LYS A 53 17.75 5.61 27.45
N VAL A 54 16.54 5.10 27.70
CA VAL A 54 15.30 5.61 27.15
C VAL A 54 15.27 7.02 27.70
N GLY A 55 15.75 7.97 26.88
CA GLY A 55 15.59 9.38 27.15
C GLY A 55 14.12 9.56 27.46
N LYS A 56 13.85 10.02 28.69
CA LYS A 56 12.54 10.41 29.18
C LYS A 56 12.13 11.64 28.37
N LEU A 57 11.76 11.42 27.11
CA LEU A 57 10.86 12.31 26.40
C LEU A 57 9.62 12.31 27.26
N GLY A 58 9.49 13.35 28.09
CA GLY A 58 8.33 13.55 28.94
C GLY A 58 7.11 13.33 28.07
N ALA A 59 6.23 12.44 28.50
CA ALA A 59 4.94 12.24 27.86
C ALA A 59 4.24 13.61 27.95
N MET A 60 4.31 14.38 26.87
CA MET A 60 3.53 15.58 26.72
C MET A 60 2.07 15.13 26.83
N GLU A 61 1.43 15.53 27.93
CA GLU A 61 0.05 15.21 28.21
C GLU A 61 -0.81 15.80 27.08
N LYS A 62 -1.58 14.94 26.42
CA LYS A 62 -2.47 15.38 25.35
C LYS A 62 -3.57 16.21 25.99
N LYS A 63 -3.69 17.47 25.58
CA LYS A 63 -4.77 18.33 26.04
C LYS A 63 -6.10 17.80 25.47
N GLU A 64 -6.91 17.18 26.31
CA GLU A 64 -8.26 16.76 25.94
C GLU A 64 -9.18 17.98 25.96
N MET A 65 -9.70 18.35 24.79
CA MET A 65 -10.71 19.41 24.70
C MET A 65 -12.09 18.82 24.98
N PRO A 66 -12.97 19.52 25.73
CA PRO A 66 -14.31 19.05 25.99
C PRO A 66 -15.09 18.92 24.69
N VAL A 67 -15.85 17.83 24.55
CA VAL A 67 -16.72 17.61 23.40
C VAL A 67 -18.03 18.38 23.62
N GLU A 68 -18.40 19.19 22.62
CA GLU A 68 -19.66 19.93 22.62
C GLU A 68 -20.85 18.95 22.62
N SER A 69 -21.85 19.20 23.46
CA SER A 69 -23.02 18.32 23.64
C SER A 69 -24.31 18.92 23.06
N ASP A 70 -24.29 20.20 22.69
CA ASP A 70 -25.47 20.89 22.15
C ASP A 70 -25.82 20.41 20.73
N PRO A 71 -27.02 19.84 20.50
CA PRO A 71 -27.39 19.29 19.19
C PRO A 71 -27.47 20.35 18.10
N HIS A 72 -27.89 21.58 18.43
CA HIS A 72 -27.96 22.68 17.47
C HIS A 72 -26.58 23.09 16.94
N LYS A 73 -25.53 23.00 17.77
CA LYS A 73 -24.17 23.31 17.32
C LYS A 73 -23.62 22.19 16.45
N LEU A 74 -23.84 20.93 16.85
CA LEU A 74 -23.36 19.74 16.13
C LEU A 74 -23.91 19.62 14.70
N VAL A 75 -25.13 20.10 14.45
CA VAL A 75 -25.74 20.07 13.11
C VAL A 75 -25.30 21.24 12.23
N ASN A 76 -24.98 22.39 12.82
CA ASN A 76 -24.69 23.62 12.07
C ASN A 76 -23.18 23.89 11.89
N TYR A 77 -22.34 23.31 12.74
CA TYR A 77 -20.90 23.58 12.79
C TYR A 77 -20.09 22.28 12.79
N VAL A 78 -18.89 22.33 12.21
CA VAL A 78 -17.90 21.26 12.30
C VAL A 78 -17.11 21.44 13.59
N CYS A 79 -17.65 20.92 14.69
CA CYS A 79 -17.02 21.04 16.01
C CYS A 79 -15.61 20.42 16.02
N GLY A 80 -14.63 21.19 16.50
CA GLY A 80 -13.22 20.77 16.56
C GLY A 80 -12.43 21.02 15.27
N SER A 81 -13.00 21.78 14.33
CA SER A 81 -12.29 22.24 13.13
C SER A 81 -11.23 23.31 13.44
N ASN A 82 -11.50 24.17 14.43
CA ASN A 82 -10.57 25.22 14.83
C ASN A 82 -9.51 24.69 15.81
N ILE A 83 -8.25 24.76 15.42
CA ILE A 83 -7.09 24.41 16.25
C ILE A 83 -6.46 25.61 16.97
N TYR A 84 -6.86 26.83 16.59
CA TYR A 84 -6.32 28.06 17.15
C TYR A 84 -7.05 28.42 18.44
N THR A 85 -6.37 29.18 19.30
CA THR A 85 -6.98 29.69 20.55
C THR A 85 -8.06 30.73 20.30
N THR A 86 -8.08 31.33 19.11
CA THR A 86 -9.02 32.38 18.70
C THR A 86 -9.70 31.95 17.41
N GLY A 87 -10.98 32.33 17.26
CA GLY A 87 -11.80 32.03 16.08
C GLY A 87 -12.95 31.08 16.37
N GLU A 88 -13.82 30.93 15.38
CA GLU A 88 -15.01 30.08 15.42
C GLU A 88 -14.82 28.83 14.55
N ASP A 89 -15.59 27.78 14.85
CA ASP A 89 -15.63 26.57 14.03
C ASP A 89 -16.29 26.82 12.66
N VAL A 90 -15.91 26.01 11.67
CA VAL A 90 -16.45 26.12 10.31
C VAL A 90 -17.94 25.81 10.31
N LYS A 91 -18.75 26.77 9.85
CA LYS A 91 -20.19 26.60 9.66
C LYS A 91 -20.49 25.76 8.41
N LEU A 92 -21.41 24.81 8.54
CA LEU A 92 -21.90 23.99 7.44
C LEU A 92 -22.80 24.84 6.52
N GLN A 93 -22.58 24.69 5.21
CA GLN A 93 -23.36 25.33 4.16
C GLN A 93 -24.41 24.37 3.61
N GLU A 94 -25.24 24.84 2.69
CA GLU A 94 -26.20 24.01 1.98
C GLU A 94 -25.50 23.03 1.01
N ASP A 95 -26.15 21.92 0.68
CA ASP A 95 -25.57 20.83 -0.12
C ASP A 95 -25.07 21.27 -1.50
N GLY A 96 -25.68 22.32 -2.08
CA GLY A 96 -25.30 22.89 -3.37
C GLY A 96 -24.01 23.71 -3.37
N ALA A 97 -23.54 24.15 -2.19
CA ALA A 97 -22.26 24.83 -2.07
C ALA A 97 -21.07 23.86 -2.19
N TYR A 98 -21.31 22.56 -1.96
CA TYR A 98 -20.29 21.53 -2.04
C TYR A 98 -20.21 20.91 -3.44
N PRO A 99 -19.01 20.55 -3.92
CA PRO A 99 -18.86 19.91 -5.22
C PRO A 99 -19.60 18.56 -5.32
N ALA A 100 -20.17 18.28 -6.49
CA ALA A 100 -20.95 17.05 -6.73
C ALA A 100 -20.19 15.73 -6.47
N TRP A 101 -18.86 15.72 -6.62
CA TRP A 101 -18.06 14.52 -6.37
C TRP A 101 -18.07 14.07 -4.90
N LEU A 102 -18.35 14.98 -3.95
CA LEU A 102 -18.45 14.65 -2.53
C LEU A 102 -19.53 13.58 -2.29
N TRP A 103 -20.68 13.75 -2.94
CA TRP A 103 -21.84 12.87 -2.84
C TRP A 103 -21.66 11.57 -3.64
N ALA A 104 -20.71 11.53 -4.57
CA ALA A 104 -20.35 10.33 -5.31
C ALA A 104 -19.34 9.43 -4.57
N LEU A 105 -18.76 9.91 -3.46
CA LEU A 105 -17.82 9.11 -2.66
C LEU A 105 -18.55 7.95 -1.97
N ARG A 106 -17.92 6.77 -2.02
CA ARG A 106 -18.41 5.59 -1.30
C ARG A 106 -18.05 5.70 0.18
N THR A 107 -19.04 5.68 1.06
CA THR A 107 -18.84 5.67 2.53
C THR A 107 -18.22 4.35 3.01
N ARG A 108 -18.48 3.25 2.30
CA ARG A 108 -17.98 1.93 2.63
C ARG A 108 -16.83 1.53 1.72
N ALA A 109 -15.82 0.93 2.31
CA ALA A 109 -14.75 0.26 1.59
C ALA A 109 -15.31 -0.88 0.72
N PRO A 110 -15.06 -0.87 -0.60
CA PRO A 110 -15.63 -1.86 -1.50
C PRO A 110 -15.01 -3.25 -1.28
N ALA A 111 -15.82 -4.28 -1.53
CA ALA A 111 -15.38 -5.68 -1.46
C ALA A 111 -14.53 -6.04 -2.69
N LEU A 112 -13.68 -7.07 -2.60
CA LEU A 112 -12.82 -7.47 -3.71
C LEU A 112 -13.63 -7.91 -4.95
N ALA A 113 -14.79 -8.56 -4.74
CA ALA A 113 -15.66 -9.03 -5.81
C ALA A 113 -16.38 -7.90 -6.58
N GLU A 114 -16.52 -6.72 -5.97
CA GLU A 114 -17.16 -5.56 -6.59
C GLU A 114 -16.18 -4.74 -7.44
N LEU A 115 -14.87 -5.00 -7.31
CA LEU A 115 -13.85 -4.28 -8.04
C LEU A 115 -13.57 -4.96 -9.37
N ALA A 116 -13.48 -4.14 -10.42
CA ALA A 116 -13.10 -4.61 -11.74
C ALA A 116 -11.62 -5.03 -11.78
N PRO A 117 -11.27 -6.15 -12.44
CA PRO A 117 -9.93 -6.72 -12.45
C PRO A 117 -8.90 -5.93 -13.27
N ASP A 118 -9.36 -5.00 -14.11
CA ASP A 118 -8.55 -4.04 -14.85
C ASP A 118 -8.10 -2.84 -13.98
N SER A 119 -8.77 -2.61 -12.85
CA SER A 119 -8.46 -1.49 -11.98
C SER A 119 -7.22 -1.73 -11.11
N LYS A 120 -6.40 -0.69 -10.92
CA LYS A 120 -5.25 -0.74 -9.99
C LYS A 120 -5.67 -1.06 -8.56
N GLN A 121 -6.85 -0.58 -8.14
CA GLN A 121 -7.37 -0.78 -6.79
C GLN A 121 -7.62 -2.26 -6.48
N TYR A 122 -8.07 -3.03 -7.48
CA TYR A 122 -8.31 -4.47 -7.35
C TYR A 122 -7.02 -5.20 -6.97
N TRP A 123 -5.96 -4.96 -7.74
CA TRP A 123 -4.66 -5.62 -7.51
C TRP A 123 -4.00 -5.23 -6.20
N LEU A 124 -4.17 -3.98 -5.74
CA LEU A 124 -3.73 -3.59 -4.41
C LEU A 124 -4.43 -4.40 -3.32
N ARG A 125 -5.75 -4.63 -3.44
CA ARG A 125 -6.51 -5.45 -2.50
C ARG A 125 -6.10 -6.92 -2.54
N VAL A 126 -5.89 -7.49 -3.74
CA VAL A 126 -5.38 -8.87 -3.91
C VAL A 126 -4.02 -9.02 -3.22
N ARG A 127 -3.10 -8.07 -3.45
CA ARG A 127 -1.78 -8.07 -2.82
C ARG A 127 -1.88 -8.02 -1.30
N THR A 128 -2.70 -7.13 -0.74
CA THR A 128 -2.89 -7.04 0.72
C THR A 128 -3.47 -8.34 1.29
N ALA A 129 -4.42 -8.98 0.59
CA ALA A 129 -4.99 -10.25 1.01
C ALA A 129 -3.94 -11.38 1.01
N ALA A 130 -3.12 -11.48 -0.03
CA ALA A 130 -2.02 -12.44 -0.11
C ALA A 130 -0.99 -12.23 1.00
N MET A 131 -0.62 -10.98 1.31
CA MET A 131 0.27 -10.67 2.42
C MET A 131 -0.31 -11.10 3.77
N ARG A 132 -1.59 -10.83 4.03
CA ARG A 132 -2.26 -11.27 5.27
C ARG A 132 -2.25 -12.79 5.40
N ARG A 133 -2.56 -13.52 4.31
CA ARG A 133 -2.49 -14.99 4.28
C ARG A 133 -1.07 -15.47 4.60
N ASN A 134 -0.05 -14.93 3.93
CA ASN A 134 1.34 -15.33 4.14
C ASN A 134 1.82 -15.03 5.56
N ASN A 135 1.45 -13.88 6.12
CA ASN A 135 1.78 -13.54 7.50
C ASN A 135 1.12 -14.51 8.49
N LYS A 136 -0.13 -14.92 8.24
CA LYS A 136 -0.82 -15.93 9.05
C LYS A 136 -0.13 -17.29 8.97
N LEU A 137 0.22 -17.75 7.75
CA LEU A 137 0.95 -19.00 7.56
C LEU A 137 2.31 -18.98 8.25
N ARG A 138 3.06 -17.87 8.11
CA ARG A 138 4.35 -17.68 8.80
C ARG A 138 4.21 -17.70 10.32
N SER A 139 3.18 -17.07 10.86
CA SER A 139 2.91 -17.08 12.30
C SER A 139 2.58 -18.46 12.86
N MET A 140 2.04 -19.37 12.05
CA MET A 140 1.71 -20.74 12.46
C MET A 140 2.87 -21.72 12.30
N ARG A 141 3.92 -21.33 11.57
CA ARG A 141 5.10 -22.17 11.38
C ARG A 141 5.94 -22.14 12.65
N LYS A 142 6.18 -23.29 13.27
CA LYS A 142 7.23 -23.43 14.30
C LYS A 142 8.60 -23.20 13.65
N PHE A 143 9.52 -22.63 14.42
CA PHE A 143 10.87 -22.23 13.99
C PHE A 143 11.57 -23.31 13.16
#